data_AF-A0A1I2GQT4-F1
#
_entry.id   AF-A0A1I2GQT4-F1
#
_cell.length_a   1.000
_cell.length_b   1.000
_cell.length_c   1.000
_cell.angle_alpha   90.00
_cell.angle_beta   90.00
_cell.angle_gamma   90.00
#
_symmetry.space_group_name_H-M   'P 1'
#
loop_
_entity.id
_entity.type
_entity.pdbx_description
1 polymer ?
#
loop_
_entity_poly.entity_id
_entity_poly.type
_entity_poly.pdbx_seq_one_letter_code
_entity_poly.pdbx_strand_id
1 'polypeptide(L)'
;MSSTPSDTALTPWEQAWHDALDTLELDLEQTNALLDATHALEVAQVALAKASQWRVPAGLGPMPATVAERASVVLEAQKETAARLARAIHQSRSHVKMLDAVDPRPHARPVYLDTQG
;
A
#
# COMPACT_ATOMS: atom_id res chain seq x y z
N MET A 1 32.84 43.21 5.89
CA MET A 1 32.98 41.74 5.80
C MET A 1 31.84 41.13 6.58
N SER A 2 30.73 40.80 5.91
CA SER A 2 29.55 40.21 6.56
C SER A 2 28.95 39.18 5.62
N SER A 3 29.47 37.96 5.68
CA SER A 3 28.78 36.79 5.14
C SER A 3 27.96 36.21 6.28
N THR A 4 26.65 36.47 6.30
CA THR A 4 25.71 35.66 7.08
C THR A 4 25.60 34.29 6.41
N PRO A 5 25.70 33.17 7.14
CA PRO A 5 25.43 31.85 6.58
C PRO A 5 23.96 31.82 6.15
N SER A 6 23.70 31.59 4.86
CA SER A 6 22.36 31.27 4.38
C SER A 6 21.98 29.92 4.97
N ASP A 7 21.23 29.96 6.06
CA ASP A 7 20.49 28.82 6.58
C ASP A 7 19.64 28.27 5.42
N THR A 8 19.98 27.09 4.93
CA THR A 8 19.45 26.53 3.67
C THR A 8 18.06 25.96 3.95
N ALA A 9 17.09 26.84 4.17
CA ALA A 9 15.70 26.44 4.35
C ALA A 9 15.18 25.82 3.06
N LEU A 10 14.62 24.61 3.17
CA LEU A 10 13.96 23.93 2.05
C LEU A 10 12.80 24.78 1.53
N THR A 11 12.61 24.76 0.23
CA THR A 11 11.42 25.37 -0.38
C THR A 11 10.15 24.58 0.00
N PRO A 12 8.96 25.19 -0.04
CA PRO A 12 7.72 24.50 0.32
C PRO A 12 7.43 23.22 -0.47
N TRP A 13 7.82 23.17 -1.74
CA TRP A 13 7.60 21.98 -2.57
C TRP A 13 8.68 20.91 -2.34
N GLU A 14 9.92 21.28 -1.99
CA GLU A 14 10.94 20.34 -1.51
C GLU A 14 10.48 19.66 -0.22
N GLN A 15 9.96 20.45 0.73
CA GLN A 15 9.37 19.90 1.95
C GLN A 15 8.21 18.95 1.63
N ALA A 16 7.32 19.31 0.70
CA ALA A 16 6.22 18.44 0.28
C ALA A 16 6.69 17.10 -0.31
N TRP A 17 7.84 17.08 -1.02
CA TRP A 17 8.45 15.83 -1.49
C TRP A 17 8.99 14.98 -0.35
N HIS A 18 9.59 15.61 0.66
CA HIS A 18 10.05 14.90 1.84
C HIS A 18 8.87 14.26 2.57
N ASP A 19 7.84 15.05 2.89
CA ASP A 19 6.64 14.60 3.59
C ASP A 19 5.92 13.48 2.82
N ALA A 20 5.85 13.59 1.48
CA ALA A 20 5.24 12.57 0.63
C ALA A 20 5.98 11.23 0.69
N LEU A 21 7.32 11.27 0.65
CA LEU A 21 8.15 10.08 0.71
C LEU A 21 8.13 9.45 2.11
N ASP A 22 8.16 10.26 3.18
CA ASP A 22 8.08 9.76 4.56
C ASP A 22 6.74 9.04 4.79
N THR A 23 5.64 9.59 4.24
CA THR A 23 4.31 8.95 4.26
C THR A 23 4.32 7.62 3.52
N LEU A 24 4.94 7.56 2.33
CA LEU A 24 5.04 6.34 1.54
C LEU A 24 5.87 5.25 2.24
N GLU A 25 6.97 5.63 2.86
CA GLU A 25 7.84 4.73 3.62
C GLU A 25 7.10 4.11 4.80
N LEU A 26 6.37 4.94 5.57
CA LEU A 26 5.55 4.47 6.68
C LEU A 26 4.42 3.52 6.20
N ASP A 27 3.76 3.85 5.10
CA ASP A 27 2.71 3.01 4.53
C ASP A 27 3.23 1.65 4.07
N LEU A 28 4.44 1.63 3.49
CA LEU A 28 5.12 0.39 3.11
C LEU A 28 5.50 -0.45 4.32
N GLU A 29 6.07 0.15 5.36
CA GLU A 29 6.43 -0.55 6.59
C GLU A 29 5.19 -1.23 7.20
N GLN A 30 4.09 -0.49 7.34
CA GLN A 30 2.84 -1.02 7.88
C GLN A 30 2.25 -2.14 7.01
N THR A 31 2.28 -1.96 5.69
CA THR A 31 1.78 -2.98 4.75
C THR A 31 2.60 -4.26 4.81
N ASN A 32 3.93 -4.14 4.87
CA ASN A 32 4.82 -5.28 4.99
C ASN A 32 4.65 -5.99 6.34
N ALA A 33 4.52 -5.26 7.44
CA ALA A 33 4.25 -5.83 8.76
C ALA A 33 2.93 -6.62 8.78
N LEU A 34 1.87 -6.13 8.12
CA LEU A 34 0.62 -6.87 7.96
C LEU A 34 0.83 -8.18 7.17
N LEU A 35 1.55 -8.11 6.05
CA LEU A 35 1.85 -9.29 5.23
C LEU A 35 2.70 -10.33 5.97
N ASP A 36 3.59 -9.90 6.86
CA ASP A 36 4.42 -10.77 7.69
C ASP A 36 3.64 -11.40 8.85
N ALA A 37 2.69 -10.66 9.43
CA ALA A 37 1.91 -11.11 10.58
C ALA A 37 0.91 -12.22 10.22
N THR A 38 0.34 -12.26 9.01
CA THR A 38 -0.60 -13.32 8.61
C THR A 38 -0.69 -13.50 7.09
N HIS A 39 -0.50 -14.73 6.59
CA HIS A 39 -0.73 -15.10 5.18
C HIS A 39 -2.22 -15.26 4.80
N ALA A 40 -3.14 -14.71 5.60
CA ALA A 40 -4.58 -14.86 5.39
C ALA A 40 -5.09 -13.89 4.32
N LEU A 41 -6.04 -14.36 3.50
CA LEU A 41 -6.70 -13.58 2.46
C LEU A 41 -7.26 -12.24 2.95
N GLU A 42 -7.80 -12.24 4.16
CA GLU A 42 -8.43 -11.07 4.78
C GLU A 42 -7.41 -9.94 4.97
N VAL A 43 -6.22 -10.27 5.46
CA VAL A 43 -5.12 -9.30 5.64
C VAL A 43 -4.62 -8.76 4.31
N ALA A 44 -4.50 -9.62 3.29
CA ALA A 44 -4.13 -9.18 1.95
C ALA A 44 -5.18 -8.24 1.33
N GLN A 45 -6.47 -8.46 1.58
CA GLN A 45 -7.53 -7.55 1.11
C GLN A 45 -7.50 -6.20 1.85
N VAL A 46 -7.28 -6.20 3.17
CA VAL A 46 -7.13 -4.97 3.95
C VAL A 46 -5.91 -4.17 3.48
N ALA A 47 -4.76 -4.84 3.30
CA ALA A 47 -3.54 -4.22 2.78
C ALA A 47 -3.76 -3.60 1.39
N LEU A 48 -4.44 -4.32 0.48
CA LEU A 48 -4.76 -3.79 -0.84
C LEU A 48 -5.69 -2.58 -0.79
N ALA A 49 -6.73 -2.64 0.06
CA ALA A 49 -7.65 -1.52 0.23
C ALA A 49 -6.90 -0.27 0.72
N LYS A 50 -6.02 -0.41 1.71
CA LYS A 50 -5.19 0.69 2.22
C LYS A 50 -4.28 1.25 1.13
N ALA A 51 -3.55 0.39 0.42
CA ALA A 51 -2.66 0.83 -0.66
C ALA A 51 -3.41 1.59 -1.78
N SER A 52 -4.65 1.18 -2.09
CA SER A 52 -5.47 1.84 -3.12
C SER A 52 -6.00 3.24 -2.73
N GLN A 53 -5.91 3.61 -1.46
CA GLN A 53 -6.34 4.93 -0.97
C GLN A 53 -5.26 6.00 -1.11
N TRP A 54 -4.01 5.61 -1.35
CA TRP A 54 -2.92 6.57 -1.52
C TRP A 54 -3.19 7.51 -2.70
N ARG A 55 -2.99 8.81 -2.46
CA ARG A 55 -3.13 9.87 -3.46
C ARG A 55 -1.85 10.68 -3.49
N VAL A 56 -1.47 11.11 -4.68
CA VAL A 56 -0.35 12.03 -4.88
C VAL A 56 -0.67 13.34 -4.14
N PRO A 57 0.19 13.78 -3.20
CA PRO A 57 0.01 15.04 -2.50
C PRO A 57 -0.03 16.25 -3.45
N ALA A 58 -0.87 17.23 -3.13
CA ALA A 58 -0.91 18.49 -3.87
C ALA A 58 0.35 19.33 -3.60
N GLY A 59 0.71 20.21 -4.53
CA GLY A 59 1.86 21.11 -4.35
C GLY A 59 3.23 20.45 -4.56
N LEU A 60 3.27 19.20 -5.03
CA LEU A 60 4.50 18.60 -5.53
C LEU A 60 4.95 19.36 -6.79
N GLY A 61 6.07 20.05 -6.65
CA GLY A 61 6.79 20.71 -7.75
C GLY A 61 7.62 19.70 -8.55
N PRO A 62 8.60 20.17 -9.35
CA PRO A 62 9.60 19.26 -9.93
C PRO A 62 10.27 18.43 -8.84
N MET A 63 10.80 17.26 -9.15
CA MET A 63 11.48 16.44 -8.13
C MET A 63 12.85 17.04 -7.79
N PRO A 64 13.15 17.31 -6.50
CA PRO A 64 14.47 17.76 -6.08
C PRO A 64 15.51 16.66 -6.32
N ALA A 65 16.71 17.03 -6.77
CA ALA A 65 17.80 16.08 -6.97
C ALA A 65 18.20 15.36 -5.67
N THR A 66 18.03 16.03 -4.52
CA THR A 66 18.34 15.51 -3.18
C THR A 66 17.48 14.32 -2.77
N VAL A 67 16.26 14.20 -3.31
CA VAL A 67 15.33 13.09 -2.97
C VAL A 67 15.24 12.03 -4.06
N ALA A 68 15.87 12.23 -5.21
CA ALA A 68 15.73 11.34 -6.37
C ALA A 68 16.19 9.90 -6.08
N GLU A 69 17.31 9.75 -5.35
CA GLU A 69 17.80 8.44 -4.91
C GLU A 69 16.82 7.78 -3.95
N ARG A 70 16.36 8.51 -2.92
CA ARG A 70 15.37 8.03 -1.95
C ARG A 70 14.07 7.60 -2.64
N ALA A 71 13.55 8.42 -3.54
CA ALA A 71 12.34 8.12 -4.31
C ALA A 71 12.49 6.84 -5.15
N SER A 72 13.68 6.59 -5.70
CA SER A 72 13.98 5.36 -6.45
C SER A 72 13.97 4.14 -5.53
N VAL A 73 14.57 4.24 -4.34
CA VAL A 73 14.53 3.17 -3.32
C VAL A 73 13.09 2.86 -2.90
N VAL A 74 12.30 3.90 -2.61
CA VAL A 74 10.88 3.75 -2.26
C VAL A 74 10.10 3.06 -3.39
N LEU A 75 10.32 3.45 -4.64
CA LEU A 75 9.65 2.84 -5.79
C LEU A 75 9.96 1.33 -5.93
N GLU A 76 11.22 0.94 -5.73
CA GLU A 76 11.58 -0.49 -5.77
C GLU A 76 10.96 -1.27 -4.60
N ALA A 77 10.91 -0.68 -3.40
CA ALA A 77 10.22 -1.27 -2.26
C ALA A 77 8.70 -1.40 -2.50
N GLN A 78 8.08 -0.42 -3.17
CA GLN A 78 6.67 -0.50 -3.60
C GLN A 78 6.43 -1.66 -4.55
N LYS A 79 7.30 -1.85 -5.55
CA LYS A 79 7.18 -2.96 -6.51
C LYS A 79 7.28 -4.32 -5.83
N GLU A 80 8.24 -4.50 -4.92
CA GLU A 80 8.36 -5.77 -4.19
C GLU A 80 7.14 -6.01 -3.29
N THR A 81 6.70 -5.00 -2.55
CA THR A 81 5.50 -5.09 -1.69
C THR A 81 4.25 -5.44 -2.52
N ALA A 82 4.07 -4.82 -3.69
CA ALA A 82 2.98 -5.15 -4.61
C ALA A 82 3.06 -6.59 -5.12
N ALA A 83 4.26 -7.07 -5.44
CA ALA A 83 4.46 -8.45 -5.87
C ALA A 83 4.12 -9.46 -4.75
N ARG A 84 4.54 -9.17 -3.51
CA ARG A 84 4.18 -9.97 -2.32
C ARG A 84 2.67 -10.02 -2.11
N LEU A 85 2.00 -8.86 -2.21
CA LEU A 85 0.55 -8.74 -2.06
C LEU A 85 -0.20 -9.57 -3.12
N ALA A 86 0.23 -9.48 -4.39
CA ALA A 86 -0.35 -10.27 -5.47
C ALA A 86 -0.20 -11.79 -5.23
N ARG A 87 0.97 -12.23 -4.74
CA ARG A 87 1.21 -13.64 -4.37
C ARG A 87 0.27 -14.10 -3.24
N ALA A 88 0.13 -13.30 -2.19
CA ALA A 88 -0.75 -13.61 -1.06
C ALA A 88 -2.22 -13.75 -1.49
N ILE A 89 -2.71 -12.85 -2.34
CA ILE A 89 -4.07 -12.91 -2.90
C ILE A 89 -4.25 -14.18 -3.75
N HIS A 90 -3.26 -14.54 -4.57
CA HIS A 90 -3.35 -15.73 -5.43
C HIS A 90 -3.36 -17.03 -4.63
N GLN A 91 -2.44 -17.19 -3.67
CA GLN A 91 -2.37 -18.37 -2.79
C GLN A 91 -3.68 -18.59 -2.03
N SER A 92 -4.21 -17.50 -1.47
CA SER A 92 -5.49 -17.50 -0.77
C SER A 92 -6.65 -17.97 -1.64
N ARG A 93 -6.74 -17.50 -2.89
CA ARG A 93 -7.78 -17.94 -3.84
C ARG A 93 -7.66 -19.42 -4.21
N SER A 94 -6.42 -19.92 -4.34
CA SER A 94 -6.17 -21.33 -4.63
C SER A 94 -6.57 -22.22 -3.45
N HIS A 95 -6.32 -21.80 -2.20
CA HIS A 95 -6.75 -22.55 -1.01
C HIS A 95 -8.27 -22.66 -0.91
N VAL A 96 -9.02 -21.58 -1.19
CA VAL A 96 -10.51 -21.63 -1.21
C VAL A 96 -11.00 -22.64 -2.23
N LYS A 97 -10.45 -22.63 -3.46
CA LYS A 97 -10.83 -23.61 -4.50
C LYS A 97 -10.54 -25.06 -4.12
N MET A 98 -9.44 -25.31 -3.42
CA MET A 98 -9.11 -26.66 -2.94
C MET A 98 -10.06 -27.12 -1.83
N LEU A 99 -10.43 -26.24 -0.90
CA LEU A 99 -11.41 -26.55 0.13
C LEU A 99 -12.80 -26.81 -0.47
N ASP A 100 -13.24 -26.00 -1.44
CA ASP A 100 -14.50 -26.20 -2.17
C ASP A 100 -14.52 -27.54 -2.94
N ALA A 101 -13.36 -27.98 -3.44
CA ALA A 101 -13.25 -29.26 -4.15
C ALA A 101 -13.26 -30.49 -3.20
N VAL A 102 -12.90 -30.31 -1.93
CA VAL A 102 -12.82 -31.39 -0.93
C VAL A 102 -14.11 -31.52 -0.11
N ASP A 103 -14.92 -30.47 0.04
CA ASP A 103 -16.24 -30.52 0.69
C ASP A 103 -17.37 -30.21 -0.31
N PRO A 104 -17.87 -31.20 -1.08
CA PRO A 104 -18.95 -31.02 -2.06
C PRO A 104 -20.35 -30.92 -1.41
N ARG A 105 -20.46 -30.34 -0.22
CA ARG A 105 -21.77 -30.07 0.39
C ARG A 105 -22.40 -28.89 -0.34
N PRO A 106 -23.64 -29.01 -0.84
CA PRO A 106 -24.31 -27.89 -1.50
C PRO A 106 -24.49 -26.77 -0.49
N HIS A 107 -23.73 -25.68 -0.64
CA HIS A 107 -23.95 -24.46 0.12
C HIS A 107 -25.42 -24.04 -0.06
N ALA A 108 -26.19 -24.05 1.03
CA ALA A 108 -27.60 -23.70 1.02
C ALA A 108 -27.75 -22.30 0.39
N ARG A 109 -28.40 -22.26 -0.77
CA ARG A 109 -28.63 -21.09 -1.60
C ARG A 109 -29.20 -19.94 -0.74
N PRO A 110 -28.63 -18.72 -0.74
CA PRO A 110 -29.17 -17.62 0.05
C PRO A 110 -30.60 -17.34 -0.40
N VAL A 111 -31.56 -17.54 0.51
CA VAL A 111 -32.94 -17.11 0.32
C VAL A 111 -32.95 -15.61 0.57
N TYR A 112 -33.13 -14.83 -0.50
CA TYR A 112 -33.46 -13.42 -0.36
C TYR A 112 -34.87 -13.33 0.21
N LEU A 113 -34.97 -12.88 1.46
CA LEU A 113 -36.24 -12.53 2.08
C LEU A 113 -36.68 -11.21 1.43
N ASP A 114 -37.64 -11.27 0.51
CA ASP A 114 -38.29 -10.08 -0.01
C ASP A 114 -39.21 -9.53 1.09
N THR A 115 -38.79 -8.45 1.74
CA THR A 115 -39.64 -7.71 2.67
C THR A 115 -40.56 -6.80 1.86
N GLN A 116 -41.73 -7.32 1.49
CA GLN A 116 -42.87 -6.53 1.04
C GLN A 116 -44.06 -6.83 1.96
N GLY A 117 -44.52 -5.82 2.69
CA GLY A 117 -45.70 -5.87 3.56
C GLY A 117 -45.61 -4.94 4.75
#